data_AF-A0AAQ3KNR1-F1
#
_entry.id   AF-A0AAQ3KNR1-F1
#
_cell.length_a   1.000
_cell.length_b   1.000
_cell.length_c   1.000
_cell.angle_alpha   90.00
_cell.angle_beta   90.00
_cell.angle_gamma   90.00
#
_symmetry.space_group_name_H-M   'P 1'
#
loop_
_entity.id
_entity.type
_entity.pdbx_description
1 polymer ?
#
loop_
_entity_poly.entity_id
_entity_poly.type
_entity_poly.pdbx_seq_one_letter_code
_entity_poly.pdbx_strand_id
1 'polypeptide(L)'
;MAAAKIILIAALIAFMAASHGLAADPGPLQDYCVADYNSTVFVNGYACKDRGLVTADDFFFSGLDKRASTANRLGSNITIVDATKIPGVNSLGVSMSRIDYAPYGLNPPHAHPRSSEILHVVEGELYAGFVSANTEDGSNLLFAKKLRKGDVFVFPRGLIHFQFNCGGSRAVAFAAFDSQKPGLVTIANAMFGAHPAVDDEVLVKAFQLNEATVDWLQKQNWLDVST
;
A
#
# COMPACT_ATOMS: atom_id res chain seq x y z
N MET A 1 25.94 -8.25 -45.91
CA MET A 1 24.59 -7.76 -45.54
C MET A 1 23.89 -8.60 -44.48
N ALA A 2 23.88 -9.94 -44.55
CA ALA A 2 23.20 -10.78 -43.56
C ALA A 2 23.81 -10.70 -42.13
N ALA A 3 25.13 -10.75 -42.00
CA ALA A 3 25.80 -10.67 -40.69
C ALA A 3 25.54 -9.34 -39.95
N ALA A 4 25.56 -8.22 -40.67
CA ALA A 4 25.24 -6.90 -40.11
C ALA A 4 23.78 -6.81 -39.61
N LYS A 5 22.84 -7.45 -40.33
CA LYS A 5 21.44 -7.55 -39.90
C LYS A 5 21.28 -8.41 -38.64
N ILE A 6 22.00 -9.53 -38.54
CA ILE A 6 21.98 -10.41 -37.36
C ILE A 6 22.54 -9.68 -36.14
N ILE A 7 23.66 -8.97 -36.29
CA ILE A 7 24.26 -8.16 -35.20
C ILE A 7 23.30 -7.06 -34.75
N LEU A 8 22.65 -6.36 -35.68
CA LEU A 8 21.69 -5.33 -35.37
C LEU A 8 20.46 -5.88 -34.62
N ILE A 9 19.94 -7.03 -35.05
CA ILE A 9 18.81 -7.70 -34.39
C ILE A 9 19.21 -8.18 -32.98
N ALA A 10 20.40 -8.76 -32.82
CA ALA A 10 20.91 -9.19 -31.52
C ALA A 10 21.11 -8.00 -30.56
N ALA A 11 21.63 -6.87 -31.06
CA ALA A 11 21.77 -5.64 -30.28
C ALA A 11 20.42 -5.05 -29.87
N LEU A 12 19.42 -5.07 -30.76
CA LEU A 12 18.04 -4.66 -30.46
C LEU A 12 17.40 -5.55 -29.37
N ILE A 13 17.57 -6.87 -29.46
CA ILE A 13 17.07 -7.82 -28.45
C ILE A 13 17.76 -7.61 -27.11
N ALA A 14 19.08 -7.40 -27.08
CA ALA A 14 19.83 -7.11 -25.87
C ALA A 14 19.41 -5.78 -25.22
N PHE A 15 19.13 -4.75 -26.02
CA PHE A 15 18.65 -3.46 -25.54
C PHE A 15 17.24 -3.57 -24.93
N MET A 16 16.33 -4.32 -25.57
CA MET A 16 14.99 -4.59 -25.03
C MET A 16 15.03 -5.45 -23.76
N ALA A 17 15.99 -6.37 -23.65
CA ALA A 17 16.21 -7.17 -22.45
C ALA A 17 16.85 -6.37 -21.30
N ALA A 18 17.54 -5.27 -21.57
CA ALA A 18 18.08 -4.38 -20.53
C ALA A 18 17.02 -3.43 -19.96
N SER A 19 15.89 -3.23 -20.64
CA SER A 19 14.81 -2.33 -20.25
C SER A 19 13.67 -3.01 -19.49
N HIS A 20 13.95 -4.04 -18.69
CA HIS A 20 12.96 -4.50 -17.72
C HIS A 20 12.76 -3.37 -16.70
N GLY A 21 11.69 -2.59 -16.87
CA GLY A 21 11.27 -1.60 -15.91
C GLY A 21 11.09 -2.31 -14.56
N LEU A 22 11.96 -2.00 -13.60
CA LEU A 22 11.78 -2.45 -12.23
C LEU A 22 10.48 -1.84 -11.73
N ALA A 23 9.45 -2.66 -11.51
CA ALA A 23 8.16 -2.23 -10.99
C ALA A 23 8.19 -1.90 -9.48
N ALA A 24 9.39 -1.75 -8.91
CA ALA A 24 9.68 -1.46 -7.51
C ALA A 24 10.40 -0.10 -7.38
N ASP A 25 10.58 0.36 -6.15
CA ASP A 25 11.39 1.55 -5.89
C ASP A 25 12.79 1.40 -6.51
N PRO A 26 13.31 2.43 -7.21
CA PRO A 26 14.67 2.40 -7.75
C PRO A 26 15.70 2.26 -6.62
N GLY A 27 16.77 1.50 -6.87
CA GLY A 27 17.88 1.42 -5.93
C GLY A 27 18.54 2.80 -5.74
N PRO A 28 19.02 3.11 -4.52
CA PRO A 28 19.67 4.39 -4.25
C PRO A 28 21.01 4.49 -5.01
N LEU A 29 21.32 5.69 -5.53
CA LEU A 29 22.58 5.98 -6.24
C LEU A 29 23.62 6.66 -5.34
N GLN A 30 23.28 6.88 -4.07
CA GLN A 30 24.11 7.48 -3.03
C GLN A 30 23.60 7.02 -1.66
N ASP A 31 24.39 7.21 -0.61
CA ASP A 31 24.06 6.73 0.75
C ASP A 31 22.72 7.26 1.29
N TYR A 32 22.36 8.50 0.97
CA TYR A 32 21.09 9.11 1.38
C TYR A 32 20.66 10.23 0.41
N CYS A 33 19.35 10.45 0.31
CA CYS A 33 18.73 11.56 -0.40
C CYS A 33 17.48 11.99 0.39
N VAL A 34 17.68 12.83 1.41
CA VAL A 34 16.58 13.35 2.24
C VAL A 34 15.61 14.13 1.37
N ALA A 35 14.31 13.81 1.40
CA ALA A 35 13.30 14.49 0.59
C ALA A 35 13.27 16.01 0.88
N ASP A 36 13.36 16.82 -0.16
CA ASP A 36 13.10 18.25 -0.12
C ASP A 36 11.64 18.53 -0.52
N TYR A 37 10.80 18.75 0.49
CA TYR A 37 9.39 19.08 0.26
C TYR A 37 9.15 20.52 -0.22
N ASN A 38 10.17 21.38 -0.20
CA ASN A 38 10.08 22.75 -0.70
C ASN A 38 10.50 22.88 -2.17
N SER A 39 11.07 21.81 -2.76
CA SER A 39 11.42 21.78 -4.18
C SER A 39 10.18 21.98 -5.05
N THR A 40 10.31 22.84 -6.07
CA THR A 40 9.28 23.05 -7.10
C THR A 40 9.40 22.08 -8.26
N VAL A 41 10.46 21.26 -8.30
CA VAL A 41 10.71 20.30 -9.37
C VAL A 41 9.94 19.00 -9.09
N PHE A 42 9.12 18.58 -10.06
CA PHE A 42 8.44 17.30 -10.03
C PHE A 42 9.32 16.20 -10.63
N VAL A 43 9.68 15.21 -9.81
CA VAL A 43 10.51 14.06 -10.19
C VAL A 43 9.85 12.76 -9.72
N ASN A 44 10.33 11.61 -10.18
CA ASN A 44 9.91 10.33 -9.61
C ASN A 44 10.47 10.18 -8.19
N GLY A 45 9.61 10.28 -7.17
CA GLY A 45 10.00 10.38 -5.77
C GLY A 45 10.07 11.84 -5.30
N TYR A 46 11.17 12.22 -4.64
CA TYR A 46 11.42 13.59 -4.18
C TYR A 46 12.82 14.05 -4.58
N ALA A 47 12.96 15.34 -4.88
CA ALA A 47 14.27 15.98 -4.97
C ALA A 47 15.00 15.89 -3.62
N CYS A 48 16.33 15.92 -3.62
CA CYS A 48 17.12 15.81 -2.40
C CYS A 48 17.39 17.19 -1.78
N LYS A 49 17.28 17.28 -0.45
CA LYS A 49 17.75 18.38 0.38
C LYS A 49 19.27 18.54 0.23
N ASP A 50 19.77 19.77 0.39
CA ASP A 50 21.22 20.04 0.44
C ASP A 50 21.89 19.22 1.55
N ARG A 51 22.97 18.52 1.20
CA ARG A 51 23.74 17.65 2.10
C ARG A 51 24.26 18.38 3.33
N GLY A 52 24.57 19.67 3.23
CA GLY A 52 25.04 20.50 4.34
C GLY A 52 23.96 20.85 5.37
N LEU A 53 22.68 20.63 5.04
CA LEU A 53 21.53 20.90 5.91
C LEU A 53 20.91 19.64 6.52
N VAL A 54 21.45 18.45 6.19
CA VAL A 54 20.92 17.17 6.66
C VAL A 54 21.33 16.92 8.11
N THR A 55 20.38 16.50 8.94
CA THR A 55 20.60 16.15 10.35
C THR A 55 19.98 14.80 10.70
N ALA A 56 20.24 14.30 11.91
CA ALA A 56 19.63 13.07 12.40
C ALA A 56 18.09 13.14 12.46
N ASP A 57 17.53 14.33 12.66
CA ASP A 57 16.09 14.55 12.73
C ASP A 57 15.41 14.29 11.39
N ASP A 58 16.13 14.36 10.26
CA ASP A 58 15.59 14.02 8.93
C ASP A 58 15.33 12.51 8.76
N PHE A 59 15.91 11.65 9.62
CA PHE A 59 15.80 10.19 9.56
C PHE A 59 14.95 9.59 10.68
N PHE A 60 14.24 10.43 11.43
CA PHE A 60 13.59 10.03 12.67
C PHE A 60 12.09 10.35 12.68
N PHE A 61 11.31 9.46 13.28
CA PHE A 61 9.92 9.71 13.63
C PHE A 61 9.62 9.18 15.03
N SER A 62 8.91 9.97 15.83
CA SER A 62 8.40 9.56 17.13
C SER A 62 6.88 9.51 17.12
N GLY A 63 6.27 8.63 17.91
CA GLY A 63 4.82 8.55 18.09
C GLY A 63 4.18 7.22 17.73
N LEU A 64 4.90 6.30 17.08
CA LEU A 64 4.40 4.94 16.83
C LEU A 64 4.21 4.09 18.10
N ASP A 65 4.72 4.54 19.25
CA ASP A 65 4.40 3.97 20.55
C ASP A 65 2.95 4.28 20.99
N LYS A 66 2.41 5.41 20.52
CA LYS A 66 1.09 5.90 20.90
C LYS A 66 0.00 5.24 20.06
N ARG A 67 -1.11 4.95 20.71
CA ARG A 67 -2.32 4.43 20.06
C ARG A 67 -3.04 5.54 19.33
N ALA A 68 -3.42 5.28 18.08
CA ALA A 68 -4.35 6.15 17.37
C ALA A 68 -5.80 5.91 17.83
N SER A 69 -6.67 6.91 17.59
CA SER A 69 -8.09 6.77 17.89
C SER A 69 -8.76 5.85 16.87
N THR A 70 -9.41 4.80 17.38
CA THR A 70 -10.26 3.89 16.58
C THR A 70 -11.74 4.26 16.66
N ALA A 71 -12.07 5.48 17.08
CA ALA A 71 -13.45 5.96 17.24
C ALA A 71 -14.08 6.34 15.88
N ASN A 72 -14.21 5.35 14.99
CA ASN A 72 -14.85 5.47 13.68
C ASN A 72 -15.63 4.18 13.36
N ARG A 73 -16.40 4.18 12.26
CA ARG A 73 -17.29 3.05 11.91
C ARG A 73 -16.56 1.77 11.56
N LEU A 74 -15.29 1.85 11.15
CA LEU A 74 -14.47 0.67 10.87
C LEU A 74 -13.74 0.17 12.12
N GLY A 75 -13.63 0.97 13.19
CA GLY A 75 -12.99 0.55 14.42
C GLY A 75 -11.48 0.31 14.27
N SER A 76 -10.84 0.89 13.26
CA SER A 76 -9.40 0.77 13.02
C SER A 76 -8.79 2.11 12.66
N ASN A 77 -7.47 2.24 12.82
CA ASN A 77 -6.71 3.40 12.37
C ASN A 77 -5.29 2.96 11.98
N ILE A 78 -4.79 3.50 10.87
CA ILE A 78 -3.45 3.25 10.33
C ILE A 78 -2.65 4.54 10.46
N THR A 79 -1.57 4.51 11.24
CA THR A 79 -0.57 5.59 11.26
C THR A 79 0.58 5.18 10.33
N ILE A 80 0.63 5.77 9.14
CA ILE A 80 1.66 5.47 8.13
C ILE A 80 2.88 6.35 8.37
N VAL A 81 4.06 5.75 8.26
CA VAL A 81 5.36 6.40 8.35
C VAL A 81 6.16 6.03 7.10
N ASP A 82 5.97 6.84 6.08
CA ASP A 82 6.58 6.70 4.76
C ASP A 82 7.48 7.90 4.44
N ALA A 83 7.92 8.04 3.18
CA ALA A 83 8.73 9.15 2.70
C ALA A 83 8.07 10.54 2.83
N THR A 84 6.82 10.65 3.30
CA THR A 84 6.16 11.92 3.64
C THR A 84 6.35 12.31 5.11
N LYS A 85 6.59 11.33 6.01
CA LYS A 85 6.75 11.56 7.45
C LYS A 85 8.21 11.45 7.90
N ILE A 86 9.02 10.61 7.25
CA ILE A 86 10.47 10.54 7.42
C ILE A 86 11.13 10.93 6.09
N PRO A 87 11.59 12.19 5.94
CA PRO A 87 12.23 12.65 4.71
C PRO A 87 13.42 11.79 4.28
N GLY A 88 14.19 11.26 5.24
CA GLY A 88 15.35 10.39 5.01
C GLY A 88 15.04 9.01 4.44
N VAL A 89 13.77 8.59 4.40
CA VAL A 89 13.33 7.35 3.74
C VAL A 89 13.37 7.46 2.21
N ASN A 90 13.38 8.67 1.66
CA ASN A 90 13.43 8.86 0.22
C ASN A 90 14.66 8.18 -0.43
N SER A 91 14.42 7.50 -1.55
CA SER A 91 15.31 6.58 -2.28
C SER A 91 15.64 5.23 -1.63
N LEU A 92 15.16 4.95 -0.41
CA LEU A 92 15.57 3.75 0.34
C LEU A 92 14.64 2.54 0.17
N GLY A 93 13.49 2.70 -0.51
CA GLY A 93 12.62 1.56 -0.84
C GLY A 93 11.96 0.88 0.36
N VAL A 94 11.78 1.58 1.49
CA VAL A 94 11.17 1.02 2.70
C VAL A 94 10.21 1.99 3.36
N SER A 95 9.17 1.49 4.01
CA SER A 95 8.33 2.27 4.92
C SER A 95 7.66 1.37 5.95
N MET A 96 6.94 1.96 6.91
CA MET A 96 6.26 1.23 7.97
C MET A 96 4.91 1.87 8.30
N SER A 97 4.02 1.10 8.91
CA SER A 97 2.85 1.63 9.58
C SER A 97 2.59 0.92 10.90
N ARG A 98 1.85 1.59 11.77
CA ARG A 98 1.17 0.99 12.91
C ARG A 98 -0.31 0.95 12.63
N ILE A 99 -0.97 -0.14 13.03
CA ILE A 99 -2.40 -0.30 12.91
C ILE A 99 -2.99 -0.62 14.29
N ASP A 100 -3.91 0.22 14.74
CA ASP A 100 -4.67 0.02 15.97
C ASP A 100 -6.09 -0.44 15.64
N TYR A 101 -6.58 -1.45 16.37
CA TYR A 101 -7.94 -1.99 16.19
C TYR A 101 -8.71 -1.96 17.52
N ALA A 102 -9.93 -1.42 17.49
CA ALA A 102 -10.96 -1.68 18.49
C ALA A 102 -11.38 -3.16 18.46
N PRO A 103 -12.05 -3.68 19.50
CA PRO A 103 -12.75 -4.96 19.40
C PRO A 103 -13.65 -4.97 18.15
N TYR A 104 -13.53 -6.01 17.33
CA TYR A 104 -14.26 -6.14 16.05
C TYR A 104 -13.97 -5.03 15.03
N GLY A 105 -12.84 -4.34 15.16
CA GLY A 105 -12.34 -3.39 14.19
C GLY A 105 -11.86 -4.07 12.90
N LEU A 106 -12.05 -3.39 11.77
CA LEU A 106 -11.72 -3.85 10.43
C LEU A 106 -10.79 -2.84 9.76
N ASN A 107 -9.64 -3.29 9.29
CA ASN A 107 -8.97 -2.65 8.17
C ASN A 107 -9.58 -3.28 6.89
N PRO A 108 -10.43 -2.54 6.15
CA PRO A 108 -11.28 -3.12 5.10
C PRO A 108 -10.45 -3.65 3.93
N PRO A 109 -11.05 -4.41 2.99
CA PRO A 109 -10.35 -4.83 1.79
C PRO A 109 -9.63 -3.67 1.09
N HIS A 110 -8.31 -3.79 0.94
CA HIS A 110 -7.44 -2.80 0.33
C HIS A 110 -6.27 -3.45 -0.40
N ALA A 111 -5.53 -2.65 -1.17
CA ALA A 111 -4.31 -3.08 -1.85
C ALA A 111 -3.24 -1.98 -1.83
N HIS A 112 -1.98 -2.43 -1.89
CA HIS A 112 -0.81 -1.57 -2.04
C HIS A 112 -0.26 -1.72 -3.46
N PRO A 113 -0.50 -0.75 -4.37
CA PRO A 113 -0.15 -0.90 -5.79
C PRO A 113 1.36 -0.98 -6.04
N ARG A 114 2.18 -0.50 -5.10
CA ARG A 114 3.64 -0.40 -5.27
C ARG A 114 4.44 -1.19 -4.25
N SER A 115 3.80 -1.97 -3.39
CA SER A 115 4.51 -2.66 -2.31
C SER A 115 3.87 -3.97 -1.88
N SER A 116 4.71 -4.96 -1.56
CA SER A 116 4.32 -6.06 -0.68
C SER A 116 4.36 -5.59 0.77
N GLU A 117 3.53 -6.17 1.61
CA GLU A 117 3.45 -5.87 3.04
C GLU A 117 3.82 -7.10 3.87
N ILE A 118 4.56 -6.88 4.96
CA ILE A 118 4.74 -7.87 6.04
C ILE A 118 4.18 -7.31 7.34
N LEU A 119 3.19 -7.99 7.90
CA LEU A 119 2.47 -7.59 9.11
C LEU A 119 2.93 -8.44 10.29
N HIS A 120 3.25 -7.80 11.41
CA HIS A 120 3.58 -8.42 12.69
C HIS A 120 2.59 -7.97 13.77
N VAL A 121 1.90 -8.93 14.40
CA VAL A 121 0.94 -8.66 15.47
C VAL A 121 1.67 -8.52 16.80
N VAL A 122 1.53 -7.38 17.47
CA VAL A 122 2.20 -7.12 18.76
C VAL A 122 1.24 -7.20 19.95
N GLU A 123 -0.07 -7.10 19.70
CA GLU A 123 -1.12 -7.25 20.71
C GLU A 123 -2.42 -7.79 20.10
N GLY A 124 -3.16 -8.59 20.87
CA GLY A 124 -4.48 -9.10 20.49
C GLY A 124 -4.43 -10.25 19.48
N GLU A 125 -5.54 -10.43 18.76
CA GLU A 125 -5.72 -11.45 17.73
C GLU A 125 -6.34 -10.82 16.48
N LEU A 126 -5.83 -11.17 15.30
CA LEU A 126 -6.34 -10.68 14.01
C LEU A 126 -6.67 -11.85 13.10
N TYR A 127 -7.84 -11.84 12.48
CA TYR A 127 -8.12 -12.61 11.28
C TYR A 127 -7.65 -11.81 10.07
N ALA A 128 -6.59 -12.25 9.41
CA ALA A 128 -5.98 -11.56 8.29
C ALA A 128 -5.86 -12.47 7.08
N GLY A 129 -5.97 -11.90 5.88
CA GLY A 129 -5.82 -12.66 4.65
C GLY A 129 -5.79 -11.83 3.39
N PHE A 130 -5.38 -12.45 2.28
CA PHE A 130 -5.42 -11.88 0.95
C PHE A 130 -6.15 -12.81 -0.04
N VAL A 131 -6.64 -12.21 -1.12
CA VAL A 131 -7.27 -12.89 -2.24
C VAL A 131 -6.30 -12.93 -3.41
N SER A 132 -6.07 -14.11 -3.99
CA SER A 132 -5.22 -14.26 -5.16
C SER A 132 -5.81 -13.60 -6.40
N ALA A 133 -4.95 -13.33 -7.39
CA ALA A 133 -5.42 -13.12 -8.76
C ALA A 133 -6.22 -14.33 -9.28
N ASN A 134 -6.95 -14.13 -10.37
CA ASN A 134 -7.75 -15.17 -11.00
C ASN A 134 -6.87 -16.37 -11.40
N THR A 135 -7.32 -17.56 -11.05
CA THR A 135 -6.74 -18.83 -11.49
C THR A 135 -7.21 -19.20 -12.89
N GLU A 136 -6.64 -20.26 -13.47
CA GLU A 136 -6.96 -20.73 -14.82
C GLU A 136 -8.45 -21.09 -15.01
N ASP A 137 -9.12 -21.52 -13.94
CA ASP A 137 -10.56 -21.83 -13.93
C ASP A 137 -11.44 -20.59 -13.64
N GLY A 138 -10.85 -19.40 -13.52
CA GLY A 138 -11.54 -18.14 -13.27
C GLY A 138 -11.88 -17.87 -11.80
N SER A 139 -11.54 -18.78 -10.87
CA SER A 139 -11.75 -18.58 -9.43
C SER A 139 -10.67 -17.69 -8.79
N ASN A 140 -10.87 -17.32 -7.53
CA ASN A 140 -9.88 -16.65 -6.69
C ASN A 140 -9.70 -17.46 -5.40
N LEU A 141 -8.47 -17.52 -4.89
CA LEU A 141 -8.16 -18.23 -3.66
C LEU A 141 -8.04 -17.25 -2.49
N LEU A 142 -8.68 -17.56 -1.36
CA LEU A 142 -8.49 -16.86 -0.11
C LEU A 142 -7.39 -17.55 0.72
N PHE A 143 -6.33 -16.81 1.03
CA PHE A 143 -5.31 -17.22 1.98
C PHE A 143 -5.48 -16.41 3.25
N ALA A 144 -5.99 -17.04 4.31
CA ALA A 144 -6.30 -16.34 5.56
C ALA A 144 -5.96 -17.18 6.80
N LYS A 145 -5.63 -16.50 7.91
CA LYS A 145 -5.30 -17.13 9.19
C LYS A 145 -5.71 -16.23 10.35
N LYS A 146 -6.03 -16.85 11.50
CA LYS A 146 -6.07 -16.16 12.79
C LYS A 146 -4.64 -16.04 13.33
N LEU A 147 -4.17 -14.81 13.43
CA LEU A 147 -2.87 -14.41 13.94
C LEU A 147 -3.01 -13.99 15.40
N ARG A 148 -2.00 -14.33 16.21
CA ARG A 148 -1.85 -13.93 17.60
C ARG A 148 -0.61 -13.06 17.78
N LYS A 149 -0.46 -12.45 18.95
CA LYS A 149 0.78 -11.76 19.33
C LYS A 149 2.03 -12.60 19.00
N GLY A 150 2.95 -12.01 18.24
CA GLY A 150 4.19 -12.63 17.77
C GLY A 150 4.10 -13.24 16.36
N ASP A 151 2.89 -13.45 15.84
CA ASP A 151 2.72 -14.00 14.48
C ASP A 151 2.97 -12.93 13.41
N VAL A 152 3.45 -13.41 12.26
CA VAL A 152 3.73 -12.62 11.07
C VAL A 152 2.91 -13.15 9.89
N PHE A 153 2.45 -12.26 9.02
CA PHE A 153 1.74 -12.60 7.79
C PHE A 153 2.16 -11.68 6.64
N VAL A 154 2.24 -12.22 5.43
CA VAL A 154 2.73 -11.49 4.25
C VAL A 154 1.60 -11.29 3.26
N PHE A 155 1.48 -10.08 2.73
CA PHE A 155 0.55 -9.72 1.65
C PHE A 155 1.35 -9.40 0.38
N PRO A 156 1.20 -10.19 -0.70
CA PRO A 156 1.92 -9.92 -1.94
C PRO A 156 1.49 -8.60 -2.59
N ARG A 157 2.45 -7.94 -3.25
CA ARG A 157 2.24 -6.66 -3.93
C ARG A 157 0.98 -6.63 -4.79
N GLY A 158 0.16 -5.60 -4.57
CA GLY A 158 -1.04 -5.32 -5.36
C GLY A 158 -2.24 -6.22 -5.09
N LEU A 159 -2.13 -7.28 -4.27
CA LEU A 159 -3.26 -8.15 -3.98
C LEU A 159 -4.19 -7.53 -2.94
N ILE A 160 -5.50 -7.75 -3.13
CA ILE A 160 -6.53 -7.33 -2.19
C ILE A 160 -6.39 -8.14 -0.91
N HIS A 161 -6.28 -7.44 0.22
CA HIS A 161 -6.14 -8.06 1.53
C HIS A 161 -6.85 -7.24 2.61
N PHE A 162 -6.98 -7.82 3.80
CA PHE A 162 -7.71 -7.23 4.92
C PHE A 162 -7.18 -7.75 6.25
N GLN A 163 -7.51 -7.04 7.33
CA GLN A 163 -7.34 -7.53 8.69
C GLN A 163 -8.57 -7.18 9.54
N PHE A 164 -9.07 -8.16 10.27
CA PHE A 164 -10.22 -8.02 11.15
C PHE A 164 -9.84 -8.45 12.56
N ASN A 165 -10.04 -7.59 13.55
CA ASN A 165 -9.87 -7.97 14.95
C ASN A 165 -11.03 -8.87 15.39
N CYS A 166 -10.84 -10.17 15.29
CA CYS A 166 -11.84 -11.16 15.69
C CYS A 166 -11.88 -11.40 17.21
N GLY A 167 -11.06 -10.70 17.99
CA GLY A 167 -11.04 -10.77 19.45
C GLY A 167 -12.00 -9.77 20.11
N GLY A 168 -12.39 -10.07 21.35
CA GLY A 168 -13.17 -9.17 22.20
C GLY A 168 -12.37 -8.03 22.84
N SER A 169 -11.05 -8.00 22.64
CA SER A 169 -10.13 -6.97 23.13
C SER A 169 -9.57 -6.15 21.97
N ARG A 170 -8.84 -5.08 22.28
CA ARG A 170 -8.08 -4.33 21.26
C ARG A 170 -6.94 -5.19 20.69
N ALA A 171 -6.49 -4.83 19.49
CA ALA A 171 -5.33 -5.42 18.83
C ALA A 171 -4.43 -4.33 18.24
N VAL A 172 -3.15 -4.66 18.06
CA VAL A 172 -2.14 -3.79 17.44
C VAL A 172 -1.24 -4.62 16.55
N ALA A 173 -0.98 -4.10 15.36
CA ALA A 173 0.01 -4.67 14.46
C ALA A 173 0.90 -3.58 13.85
N PHE A 174 2.09 -3.99 13.42
CA PHE A 174 3.00 -3.19 12.63
C PHE A 174 3.17 -3.82 11.26
N ALA A 175 3.13 -3.00 10.22
CA ALA A 175 3.35 -3.43 8.85
C ALA A 175 4.62 -2.76 8.31
N ALA A 176 5.46 -3.51 7.60
CA ALA A 176 6.59 -2.98 6.84
C ALA A 176 6.38 -3.22 5.35
N PHE A 177 6.91 -2.31 4.55
CA PHE A 177 6.68 -2.22 3.12
C PHE A 177 8.00 -2.14 2.36
N ASP A 178 8.10 -2.81 1.22
CA ASP A 178 9.22 -2.73 0.27
C ASP A 178 9.12 -1.53 -0.71
N SER A 179 8.56 -0.42 -0.25
CA SER A 179 8.50 0.85 -0.97
C SER A 179 8.52 2.01 0.02
N GLN A 180 9.16 3.12 -0.37
CA GLN A 180 9.13 4.40 0.32
C GLN A 180 7.74 5.03 0.31
N LYS A 181 6.85 4.59 -0.61
CA LYS A 181 5.49 5.10 -0.77
C LYS A 181 4.56 4.01 -1.33
N PRO A 182 4.13 3.05 -0.49
CA PRO A 182 3.39 1.86 -0.94
C PRO A 182 2.08 2.20 -1.66
N GLY A 183 1.43 3.30 -1.25
CA GLY A 183 0.09 3.70 -1.71
C GLY A 183 -0.99 2.84 -1.09
N LEU A 184 -2.20 3.35 -1.00
CA LEU A 184 -3.34 2.62 -0.43
C LEU A 184 -4.54 2.76 -1.35
N VAL A 185 -5.14 1.63 -1.71
CA VAL A 185 -6.39 1.57 -2.48
C VAL A 185 -7.42 0.81 -1.65
N THR A 186 -8.25 1.53 -0.90
CA THR A 186 -9.38 0.94 -0.17
C THR A 186 -10.51 0.63 -1.15
N ILE A 187 -10.80 -0.65 -1.37
CA ILE A 187 -11.56 -1.12 -2.54
C ILE A 187 -12.94 -0.49 -2.65
N ALA A 188 -13.71 -0.47 -1.56
CA ALA A 188 -15.05 0.09 -1.61
C ALA A 188 -15.04 1.61 -1.79
N ASN A 189 -14.11 2.33 -1.13
CA ASN A 189 -13.94 3.77 -1.34
C ASN A 189 -13.50 4.11 -2.76
N ALA A 190 -12.57 3.32 -3.33
CA ALA A 190 -12.09 3.54 -4.69
C ALA A 190 -13.17 3.33 -5.75
N MET A 191 -14.11 2.39 -5.52
CA MET A 191 -15.14 2.07 -6.51
C MET A 191 -16.42 2.90 -6.34
N PHE A 192 -16.80 3.21 -5.10
CA PHE A 192 -18.06 3.90 -4.80
C PHE A 192 -17.87 5.33 -4.25
N GLY A 193 -16.69 5.70 -3.77
CA GLY A 193 -16.38 7.02 -3.21
C GLY A 193 -15.44 7.88 -4.06
N ALA A 194 -15.13 7.47 -5.30
CA ALA A 194 -14.23 8.20 -6.18
C ALA A 194 -14.80 9.56 -6.62
N HIS A 195 -13.90 10.51 -6.91
CA HIS A 195 -14.26 11.83 -7.45
C HIS A 195 -13.36 12.20 -8.64
N PRO A 196 -13.92 12.41 -9.85
CA PRO A 196 -15.34 12.21 -10.21
C PRO A 196 -15.78 10.75 -10.01
N ALA A 197 -17.09 10.54 -9.81
CA ALA A 197 -17.65 9.21 -9.56
C ALA A 197 -17.45 8.28 -10.77
N VAL A 198 -17.29 6.98 -10.49
CA VAL A 198 -17.33 5.94 -11.52
C VAL A 198 -18.75 5.91 -12.09
N ASP A 199 -18.87 5.79 -13.41
CA ASP A 199 -20.17 5.72 -14.09
C ASP A 199 -21.07 4.59 -13.53
N ASP A 200 -22.35 4.91 -13.33
CA ASP A 200 -23.31 4.01 -12.69
C ASP A 200 -23.55 2.75 -13.51
N GLU A 201 -23.58 2.84 -14.85
CA GLU A 201 -23.74 1.66 -15.70
C GLU A 201 -22.54 0.72 -15.57
N VAL A 202 -21.33 1.28 -15.41
CA VAL A 202 -20.12 0.50 -15.16
C VAL A 202 -20.27 -0.26 -13.84
N LEU A 203 -20.68 0.41 -12.76
CA LEU A 203 -20.83 -0.22 -11.45
C LEU A 203 -21.98 -1.25 -11.41
N VAL A 204 -23.13 -0.93 -12.02
CA VAL A 204 -24.28 -1.85 -12.16
C VAL A 204 -23.85 -3.14 -12.84
N LYS A 205 -23.15 -3.04 -13.97
CA LYS A 205 -22.69 -4.21 -14.73
C LYS A 205 -21.55 -4.95 -14.03
N ALA A 206 -20.57 -4.23 -13.47
CA ALA A 206 -19.38 -4.83 -12.85
C ALA A 206 -19.71 -5.55 -11.54
N PHE A 207 -20.55 -4.95 -10.68
CA PHE A 207 -20.94 -5.52 -9.39
C PHE A 207 -22.23 -6.34 -9.45
N GLN A 208 -22.91 -6.37 -10.61
CA GLN A 208 -24.18 -7.08 -10.82
C GLN A 208 -25.27 -6.65 -9.83
N LEU A 209 -25.33 -5.34 -9.58
CA LEU A 209 -26.28 -4.70 -8.69
C LEU A 209 -27.34 -3.95 -9.50
N ASN A 210 -28.48 -3.66 -8.88
CA ASN A 210 -29.42 -2.70 -9.47
C ASN A 210 -28.94 -1.26 -9.26
N GLU A 211 -29.43 -0.35 -10.10
CA GLU A 211 -29.12 1.08 -10.08
C GLU A 211 -29.37 1.72 -8.71
N ALA A 212 -30.52 1.44 -8.08
CA ALA A 212 -30.85 2.01 -6.76
C ALA A 212 -29.84 1.62 -5.67
N THR A 213 -29.27 0.41 -5.72
CA THR A 213 -28.20 -0.02 -4.82
C THR A 213 -26.89 0.70 -5.10
N VAL A 214 -26.52 0.88 -6.38
CA VAL A 214 -25.30 1.62 -6.77
C VAL A 214 -25.39 3.08 -6.34
N ASP A 215 -26.52 3.73 -6.63
CA ASP A 215 -26.83 5.09 -6.16
C ASP A 215 -26.68 5.22 -4.65
N TRP A 216 -27.22 4.25 -3.91
CA TRP A 216 -27.13 4.23 -2.47
C TRP A 216 -25.68 4.07 -1.99
N LEU A 217 -24.91 3.16 -2.61
CA LEU A 217 -23.50 2.93 -2.28
C LEU A 217 -22.64 4.17 -2.56
N GLN A 218 -22.85 4.86 -3.67
CA GLN A 218 -22.11 6.08 -4.00
C GLN A 218 -22.44 7.26 -3.08
N LYS A 219 -23.65 7.29 -2.52
CA LYS A 219 -24.06 8.30 -1.51
C LYS A 219 -23.51 7.99 -0.11
N GLN A 220 -22.89 6.82 0.10
CA GLN A 220 -22.26 6.53 1.38
C GLN A 220 -20.98 7.35 1.56
N ASN A 221 -20.74 7.76 2.80
CA ASN A 221 -19.44 8.30 3.17
C ASN A 221 -18.47 7.12 3.36
N TRP A 222 -17.55 6.88 2.44
CA TRP A 222 -16.55 5.82 2.58
C TRP A 222 -15.35 6.33 3.38
N LEU A 223 -14.91 5.55 4.38
CA LEU A 223 -13.85 5.97 5.29
C LEU A 223 -12.48 5.56 4.75
N ASP A 224 -11.55 6.51 4.78
CA ASP A 224 -10.12 6.23 4.82
C ASP A 224 -9.67 6.22 6.29
N VAL A 225 -9.05 5.13 6.72
CA VAL A 225 -8.56 4.95 8.10
C VAL A 225 -7.06 5.23 8.22
N SER A 226 -6.41 5.62 7.12
CA SER A 226 -5.02 6.06 7.12
C SER A 226 -4.88 7.53 7.53
N THR A 227 -3.84 7.82 8.33
CA THR A 227 -3.49 9.14 8.86
C THR A 227 -1.99 9.39 8.80
#